data_AF-A0A943XY09-F1
#
_entry.id   AF-A0A943XY09-F1
#
_cell.length_a   1.000
_cell.length_b   1.000
_cell.length_c   1.000
_cell.angle_alpha   90.00
_cell.angle_beta   90.00
_cell.angle_gamma   90.00
#
_symmetry.space_group_name_H-M   'P 1'
#
loop_
_entity.id
_entity.type
_entity.pdbx_description
1 polymer ?
#
loop_
_entity_poly.entity_id
_entity_poly.type
_entity_poly.pdbx_seq_one_letter_code
_entity_poly.pdbx_strand_id
1 'polypeptide(L)' 'MSELRIDAQMFRDMVISAANYLEKNKQNLNDLNVFPVPDGDTGTNMMMTLISAAKEFNACQTQDVGKMV' A
#
# COMPACT_ATOMS: atom_id res chain seq x y z
N MET A 1 6.25 -9.63 28.71
CA MET A 1 5.51 -9.32 27.47
C MET A 1 6.53 -8.87 26.44
N SER A 2 6.65 -9.52 25.28
CA SER A 2 7.46 -8.98 24.19
C SER A 2 6.69 -7.84 23.53
N GLU A 3 7.25 -6.65 23.47
CA GLU A 3 6.67 -5.56 22.67
C GLU A 3 6.69 -5.95 21.19
N LEU A 4 5.53 -5.94 20.54
CA LEU A 4 5.43 -5.97 19.09
C LEU A 4 5.92 -4.62 18.56
N ARG A 5 7.16 -4.57 18.09
CA ARG A 5 7.73 -3.40 17.42
C ARG A 5 7.74 -3.61 15.92
N ILE A 6 7.39 -2.56 15.19
CA ILE A 6 7.50 -2.51 13.73
C ILE A 6 8.86 -1.89 13.41
N ASP A 7 9.77 -2.68 12.86
CA ASP A 7 11.02 -2.16 12.31
C ASP A 7 10.88 -1.82 10.81
N ALA A 8 11.93 -1.22 10.25
CA ALA A 8 11.94 -0.80 8.85
C ALA A 8 11.74 -1.97 7.87
N GLN A 9 12.28 -3.15 8.17
CA GLN A 9 12.11 -4.30 7.29
C GLN A 9 10.67 -4.80 7.31
N MET A 10 10.09 -4.95 8.50
CA MET A 10 8.70 -5.36 8.65
C MET A 10 7.76 -4.35 8.00
N PHE A 11 8.04 -3.05 8.13
CA PHE A 11 7.24 -2.01 7.49
C PHE A 11 7.33 -2.05 5.96
N ARG A 12 8.52 -2.28 5.39
CA ARG A 12 8.71 -2.56 3.94
C ARG A 12 7.82 -3.71 3.49
N ASP A 13 7.90 -4.84 4.19
CA ASP A 13 7.16 -6.05 3.84
C ASP A 13 5.63 -5.84 3.97
N MET A 14 5.19 -5.05 4.95
CA MET A 14 3.79 -4.65 5.09
C MET A 14 3.29 -3.84 3.89
N VAL A 15 4.06 -2.83 3.44
CA VAL A 15 3.68 -1.98 2.29
C VAL A 15 3.61 -2.81 1.00
N ILE A 16 4.61 -3.67 0.76
CA ILE A 16 4.64 -4.56 -0.42
C ILE A 16 3.47 -5.55 -0.39
N SER A 17 3.19 -6.14 0.78
CA SER A 17 2.07 -7.06 0.96
C SER A 17 0.72 -6.36 0.74
N ALA A 18 0.58 -5.12 1.23
CA ALA A 18 -0.60 -4.31 1.01
C ALA A 18 -0.78 -3.98 -0.49
N ALA A 19 0.29 -3.63 -1.21
CA ALA A 19 0.24 -3.39 -2.66
C ALA A 19 -0.26 -4.62 -3.42
N ASN A 20 0.30 -5.80 -3.12
CA ASN A 20 -0.11 -7.06 -3.74
C ASN A 20 -1.57 -7.43 -3.40
N TYR A 21 -2.00 -7.19 -2.16
CA TYR A 21 -3.38 -7.44 -1.75
C TYR A 21 -4.35 -6.49 -2.46
N LEU A 22 -4.00 -5.21 -2.55
CA LEU A 22 -4.82 -4.19 -3.21
C LEU A 22 -4.95 -4.45 -4.71
N GLU A 23 -3.86 -4.87 -5.37
CA GLU A 23 -3.88 -5.26 -6.79
C GLU A 23 -4.90 -6.38 -7.05
N LYS A 24 -4.91 -7.42 -6.20
CA LYS A 24 -5.87 -8.54 -6.30
C LYS A 24 -7.32 -8.12 -6.06
N ASN A 25 -7.55 -7.08 -5.27
CA ASN A 25 -8.88 -6.62 -4.86
C ASN A 25 -9.31 -5.32 -5.53
N LYS A 26 -8.55 -4.80 -6.50
CA LYS A 26 -8.81 -3.48 -7.12
C LYS A 26 -10.22 -3.36 -7.69
N GLN A 27 -10.73 -4.44 -8.30
CA GLN A 27 -12.06 -4.44 -8.89
C GLN A 27 -13.15 -4.35 -7.82
N ASN A 28 -13.00 -5.10 -6.72
CA ASN A 28 -13.93 -5.02 -5.59
C ASN A 28 -13.99 -3.59 -5.02
N LEU A 29 -12.87 -2.86 -5.00
CA LEU A 29 -12.82 -1.45 -4.58
C LEU A 29 -13.44 -0.50 -5.61
N ASN A 30 -13.18 -0.72 -6.90
CA ASN A 30 -13.81 0.03 -7.99
C ASN A 30 -15.35 -0.11 -7.90
N ASP A 31 -15.85 -1.29 -7.56
CA ASP A 31 -17.29 -1.59 -7.48
C ASP A 31 -17.93 -1.07 -6.18
N LEU A 32 -17.15 -0.88 -5.11
CA LEU A 32 -17.65 -0.41 -3.81
C LEU A 32 -17.91 1.10 -3.79
N ASN A 33 -17.01 1.90 -4.36
CA ASN A 33 -17.04 3.36 -4.26
C ASN A 33 -17.62 4.04 -5.53
N VAL A 34 -18.90 3.74 -5.82
CA VAL A 34 -19.62 4.19 -7.03
C VAL A 34 -20.63 5.32 -6.79
N PHE A 35 -20.54 6.05 -5.67
CA PHE A 35 -21.47 7.15 -5.31
C PHE A 35 -20.83 8.54 -5.47
N PRO A 36 -21.53 9.57 -6.02
CA PRO A 36 -22.78 9.56 -6.78
C PRO A 36 -22.58 9.37 -8.31
N VAL A 37 -21.34 9.33 -8.79
CA VAL A 37 -20.98 9.08 -10.20
C VAL A 37 -19.95 7.94 -10.25
N PRO A 38 -20.20 6.85 -10.98
CA PRO A 38 -19.29 5.73 -11.05
C PRO A 38 -18.18 6.02 -12.06
N ASP A 39 -17.09 6.64 -11.61
CA ASP A 39 -15.85 6.69 -12.41
C ASP A 39 -15.12 5.33 -12.38
N GLY A 40 -15.52 4.42 -11.46
CA GLY A 40 -15.11 3.02 -11.46
C GLY A 40 -13.61 2.80 -11.30
N ASP A 41 -12.89 3.81 -10.82
CA ASP A 41 -11.43 3.88 -10.83
C ASP A 41 -10.81 4.01 -9.43
N THR A 42 -11.61 4.02 -8.36
CA THR A 42 -11.12 4.23 -6.98
C THR A 42 -10.03 3.22 -6.61
N GLY A 43 -10.28 1.94 -6.84
CA GLY A 43 -9.30 0.87 -6.62
C GLY A 43 -8.09 0.97 -7.54
N THR A 44 -8.27 1.43 -8.78
CA THR A 44 -7.17 1.70 -9.72
C THR A 44 -6.26 2.82 -9.21
N ASN A 45 -6.84 3.94 -8.78
CA ASN A 45 -6.12 5.09 -8.24
C ASN A 45 -5.32 4.71 -6.98
N MET A 46 -5.96 4.00 -6.05
CA MET A 46 -5.28 3.52 -4.84
C MET A 46 -4.15 2.53 -5.16
N MET A 47 -4.37 1.61 -6.12
CA MET A 47 -3.35 0.65 -6.53
C MET A 47 -2.13 1.36 -7.14
N MET A 48 -2.33 2.37 -7.99
CA MET A 48 -1.23 3.14 -8.57
C MET A 48 -0.41 3.85 -7.49
N THR A 49 -1.08 4.49 -6.52
CA THR A 49 -0.40 5.13 -5.38
C THR A 49 0.43 4.13 -4.58
N LEU A 50 -0.15 2.97 -4.26
CA LEU A 50 0.51 2.00 -3.38
C LEU A 50 1.65 1.25 -4.08
N ILE A 51 1.54 0.98 -5.39
CA ILE A 51 2.64 0.45 -6.20
C ILE A 51 3.78 1.46 -6.29
N SER A 52 3.47 2.75 -6.45
CA SER A 52 4.50 3.80 -6.44
C SER A 52 5.25 3.81 -5.11
N ALA A 53 4.52 3.77 -3.99
CA ALA A 53 5.14 3.66 -2.67
C ALA A 53 5.98 2.37 -2.55
N ALA A 54 5.46 1.21 -2.91
CA ALA A 54 6.19 -0.05 -2.80
C ALA A 54 7.53 -0.06 -3.56
N LYS A 55 7.61 0.65 -4.70
CA LYS A 55 8.87 0.84 -5.43
C LYS A 55 9.89 1.67 -4.65
N GLU A 56 9.47 2.81 -4.09
CA GLU A 56 10.33 3.66 -3.26
C GLU A 56 10.81 2.90 -2.01
N PHE A 57 9.90 2.19 -1.34
CA PHE A 57 10.22 1.38 -0.18
C PHE A 57 11.24 0.28 -0.49
N ASN A 58 11.14 -0.39 -1.64
CA ASN A 58 12.12 -1.37 -2.08
C ASN A 58 13.50 -0.77 -2.39
N ALA A 59 13.54 0.48 -2.87
CA ALA A 59 14.78 1.19 -3.14
C ALA A 59 15.41 1.81 -1.87
N CYS A 60 14.61 2.00 -0.82
CA CYS A 60 15.01 2.70 0.39
C CYS A 60 15.82 1.82 1.36
N GLN A 61 17.05 2.23 1.67
CA GLN A 61 17.99 1.49 2.53
C GLN A 61 18.00 1.95 3.99
N THR A 62 17.20 2.96 4.35
CA THR A 62 17.13 3.45 5.73
C THR A 62 16.57 2.37 6.67
N GLN A 63 17.01 2.44 7.93
CA GLN A 63 16.48 1.67 9.05
C GLN A 63 15.53 2.51 9.93
N ASP A 64 15.44 3.82 9.66
CA ASP A 64 14.52 4.74 10.32
C ASP A 64 13.20 4.75 9.56
N VAL A 65 12.15 4.18 10.18
CA VAL A 65 10.79 4.10 9.62
C VAL A 65 10.26 5.49 9.22
N GLY A 66 10.60 6.53 9.98
CA GLY A 66 10.14 7.90 9.70
C GLY A 66 10.76 8.54 8.45
N LYS A 67 11.75 7.87 7.83
CA LYS A 67 12.48 8.36 6.64
C LYS A 67 12.31 7.44 5.42
N MET A 68 11.35 6.52 5.45
CA MET A 68 11.14 5.54 4.37
C MET A 68 10.30 6.06 3.19
N VAL A 69 9.74 7.26 3.30
CA VAL A 69 8.85 7.93 2.34
C VAL A 69 9.35 9.30 1.96
#